data_AF-A0A2E8E075-F1
#
_entry.id   AF-A0A2E8E075-F1
#
_cell.length_a   1.000
_cell.length_b   1.000
_cell.length_c   1.000
_cell.angle_alpha   90.00
_cell.angle_beta   90.00
_cell.angle_gamma   90.00
#
_symmetry.space_group_name_H-M   'P 1'
#
loop_
_entity.id
_entity.type
_entity.pdbx_description
1 polymer ?
#
loop_
_entity_poly.entity_id
_entity_poly.type
_entity_poly.pdbx_seq_one_letter_code
_entity_poly.pdbx_strand_id
1 'polypeptide(L)'
;MAKWAIHDDAGHVTDTFDVDPKTVLHPDLAKHYVSVANSVQIGQVKGSDGKYTTPAAVPEVPIPPNKTIFKGEFFGLLTAAERKALKGAVATDDTVEDFLDMFNYGPHNLADTDVKADIDYFVTKSFIGSTSKGKIDSWSK
;
A
#
# COMPACT_ATOMS: atom_id res chain seq x y z
N MET A 1 -3.52 29.04 33.01
CA MET A 1 -2.23 29.29 32.32
C MET A 1 -2.52 29.53 30.84
N ALA A 2 -1.71 30.30 30.14
CA ALA A 2 -1.87 30.54 28.71
C ALA A 2 -1.05 29.49 27.95
N LYS A 3 -1.65 28.87 26.93
CA LYS A 3 -0.97 27.93 26.04
C LYS A 3 -0.50 28.66 24.77
N TRP A 4 0.60 28.18 24.20
CA TRP A 4 1.21 28.70 22.99
C TRP A 4 1.38 27.58 21.98
N ALA A 5 1.24 27.88 20.70
CA ALA A 5 1.36 26.91 19.62
C ALA A 5 2.08 27.51 18.41
N ILE A 6 2.79 26.67 17.68
CA ILE A 6 3.31 26.97 16.35
C ILE A 6 2.56 26.15 15.31
N HIS A 7 2.40 26.72 14.11
CA HIS A 7 1.66 26.13 13.01
C HIS A 7 2.58 25.91 11.81
N ASP A 8 2.30 24.88 11.02
CA ASP A 8 2.83 24.78 9.66
C ASP A 8 2.08 25.70 8.69
N ASP A 9 2.55 25.77 7.44
CA ASP A 9 1.94 26.59 6.39
C ASP A 9 0.49 26.19 6.06
N ALA A 10 0.08 24.97 6.40
CA ALA A 10 -1.28 24.47 6.24
C ALA A 10 -2.16 24.68 7.49
N GLY A 11 -1.63 25.31 8.54
CA GLY A 11 -2.36 25.63 9.76
C GLY A 11 -2.46 24.48 10.77
N HIS A 12 -1.67 23.42 10.62
CA HIS A 12 -1.59 22.34 11.60
C HIS A 12 -0.75 22.77 12.78
N VAL A 13 -1.22 22.51 13.99
CA VAL A 13 -0.45 22.70 15.23
C VAL A 13 0.65 21.65 15.27
N THR A 14 1.90 22.07 15.15
CA THR A 14 3.06 21.17 15.13
C THR A 14 3.72 21.01 16.50
N ASP A 15 3.58 22.02 17.37
CA ASP A 15 4.12 21.99 18.73
C ASP A 15 3.36 22.95 19.65
N THR A 16 3.39 22.69 20.96
CA THR A 16 2.72 23.50 21.97
C THR A 16 3.55 23.70 23.25
N PHE A 17 3.45 24.88 23.85
CA PHE A 17 4.07 25.25 25.12
C PHE A 17 3.05 25.72 26.15
N ASP A 18 3.22 25.33 27.42
CA ASP A 18 2.40 25.81 28.55
C ASP A 18 3.03 27.02 29.28
N VAL A 19 4.20 27.47 28.81
CA VAL A 19 4.93 28.65 29.30
C VAL A 19 5.17 29.64 28.17
N ASP A 20 5.37 30.93 28.48
CA ASP A 20 5.65 31.95 27.45
C ASP A 20 6.97 31.62 26.72
N PRO A 21 6.93 31.33 25.40
CA PRO A 21 8.12 30.96 24.63
C PRO A 21 9.21 32.03 24.64
N LYS A 22 8.88 33.31 24.84
CA LYS A 22 9.86 34.40 24.93
C LYS A 22 10.79 34.29 26.15
N THR A 23 10.39 33.50 27.15
CA THR A 23 11.16 33.31 28.39
C THR A 23 12.11 32.13 28.33
N VAL A 24 11.90 31.20 27.39
CA VAL A 24 12.63 29.91 27.33
C VAL A 24 13.27 29.63 25.97
N LEU A 25 12.83 30.29 24.89
CA LEU A 25 13.38 30.13 23.55
C LEU A 25 14.13 31.39 23.08
N HIS A 26 15.02 31.19 22.11
CA HIS A 26 15.64 32.30 21.39
C HIS A 26 14.56 33.17 20.71
N PRO A 27 14.70 34.50 20.66
CA PRO A 27 13.69 35.39 20.06
C PRO A 27 13.29 35.03 18.62
N ASP A 28 14.24 34.53 17.83
CA ASP A 28 13.95 34.08 16.46
C ASP A 28 13.06 32.86 16.36
N LEU A 29 12.95 32.05 17.41
CA LEU A 29 12.02 30.94 17.49
C LEU A 29 10.72 31.36 18.19
N ALA A 30 10.84 32.11 19.28
CA ALA A 30 9.70 32.56 20.09
C ALA A 30 8.68 33.36 19.27
N LYS A 31 9.12 34.12 18.25
CA LYS A 31 8.24 34.91 17.36
C LYS A 31 7.26 34.07 16.55
N HIS A 32 7.50 32.77 16.36
CA HIS A 32 6.65 31.89 15.58
C HIS A 32 5.53 31.25 16.43
N TYR A 33 5.59 31.34 17.75
CA TYR A 33 4.54 30.85 18.64
C TYR A 33 3.45 31.90 18.83
N VAL A 34 2.20 31.46 18.75
CA VAL A 34 1.01 32.27 18.99
C VAL A 34 0.24 31.76 20.20
N SER A 35 -0.39 32.67 20.94
CA SER A 35 -1.21 32.28 22.09
C SER A 35 -2.50 31.60 21.61
N VAL A 36 -2.84 30.49 22.24
CA VAL A 36 -4.00 29.64 21.89
C VAL A 36 -4.76 29.21 23.14
N ALA A 37 -5.98 28.71 22.97
CA ALA A 37 -6.74 28.14 24.07
C ALA A 37 -6.05 26.87 24.60
N ASN A 38 -6.18 26.60 25.91
CA ASN A 38 -5.54 25.44 26.55
C ASN A 38 -6.03 24.09 26.01
N SER A 39 -7.22 24.07 25.39
CA SER A 39 -7.76 22.88 24.75
C SER A 39 -7.04 22.48 23.47
N VAL A 40 -6.25 23.38 22.87
CA VAL A 40 -5.55 23.12 21.61
C VAL A 40 -4.49 22.05 21.79
N GLN A 41 -4.49 21.06 20.90
CA GLN A 41 -3.55 19.93 20.90
C GLN A 41 -2.74 19.90 19.60
N ILE A 42 -1.57 19.27 19.68
CA ILE A 42 -0.75 18.95 18.51
C ILE A 42 -1.58 18.11 17.53
N GLY A 43 -1.44 18.39 16.24
CA GLY A 43 -2.17 17.72 15.17
C GLY A 43 -3.55 18.30 14.87
N GLN A 44 -4.06 19.25 15.66
CA GLN A 44 -5.28 19.99 15.29
C GLN A 44 -5.00 21.01 14.20
N VAL A 45 -6.01 21.30 13.38
CA VAL A 45 -5.93 22.29 12.30
C VAL A 45 -6.72 23.53 12.68
N LYS A 46 -6.12 24.70 12.46
CA LYS A 46 -6.82 25.98 12.62
C LYS A 46 -7.73 26.22 11.41
N GLY A 47 -9.03 26.16 11.63
CA GLY A 47 -10.06 26.48 10.65
C GLY A 47 -10.11 27.97 10.31
N SER A 48 -10.76 28.30 9.19
CA SER A 48 -11.00 29.68 8.75
C SER A 48 -11.89 30.48 9.72
N ASP A 49 -12.66 29.81 10.57
CA ASP A 49 -13.44 30.38 11.66
C ASP A 49 -12.62 30.62 12.94
N GLY A 50 -11.31 30.34 12.90
CA GLY A 50 -10.38 30.48 14.02
C GLY A 50 -10.46 29.35 15.05
N LYS A 51 -11.29 28.31 14.84
CA LYS A 51 -11.39 27.16 15.74
C LYS A 51 -10.38 26.07 15.37
N TYR A 52 -10.01 25.28 16.37
CA TYR A 52 -9.12 24.14 16.20
C TYR A 52 -9.93 22.86 16.15
N THR A 53 -9.77 22.10 15.08
CA THR A 53 -10.47 20.82 14.90
C THR A 53 -9.48 19.71 14.66
N THR A 54 -9.83 18.50 15.10
CA THR A 54 -9.08 17.30 14.70
C THR A 54 -9.32 17.08 13.21
N PRO A 55 -8.27 16.97 12.37
CA PRO A 55 -8.44 16.69 10.96
C PRO A 55 -9.21 15.38 10.79
N ALA A 56 -10.06 15.32 9.75
CA ALA A 56 -10.76 14.10 9.43
C ALA A 56 -9.73 12.99 9.16
N ALA A 57 -10.00 11.79 9.66
CA ALA A 57 -9.18 10.64 9.33
C ALA A 57 -9.18 10.47 7.81
N VAL A 58 -7.99 10.39 7.20
CA VAL A 58 -7.88 9.96 5.81
C VAL A 58 -8.34 8.51 5.79
N PRO A 59 -9.32 8.14 4.94
CA PRO A 59 -9.75 6.76 4.85
C PRO A 59 -8.55 5.88 4.50
N GLU A 60 -8.35 4.82 5.27
CA GLU A 60 -7.32 3.84 5.01
C GLU A 60 -7.58 3.23 3.63
N VAL A 61 -6.63 3.42 2.71
CA VAL A 61 -6.70 2.77 1.40
C VAL A 61 -6.46 1.28 1.67
N PRO A 62 -7.41 0.38 1.32
CA PRO A 62 -7.20 -1.04 1.51
C PRO A 62 -5.94 -1.45 0.76
N ILE A 63 -4.92 -1.90 1.50
CA ILE A 63 -3.75 -2.53 0.88
C ILE A 63 -4.27 -3.84 0.29
N PRO A 64 -4.25 -4.03 -1.04
CA PRO A 64 -4.69 -5.30 -1.61
C PRO A 64 -3.87 -6.42 -0.98
N PRO A 65 -4.49 -7.56 -0.64
CA PRO A 65 -3.79 -8.67 -0.04
C PRO A 65 -2.60 -9.03 -0.92
N ASN A 66 -1.43 -9.20 -0.29
CA ASN A 66 -0.22 -9.58 -0.99
C ASN A 66 -0.40 -10.99 -1.56
N LYS A 67 -0.70 -11.08 -2.87
CA LYS A 67 -0.87 -12.34 -3.59
C LYS A 67 0.41 -12.75 -4.34
N THR A 68 1.57 -12.51 -3.73
CA THR A 68 2.87 -12.88 -4.28
C THR A 68 3.17 -14.36 -4.11
N ILE A 69 3.24 -15.10 -5.23
CA ILE A 69 3.44 -16.56 -5.26
C ILE A 69 4.82 -16.93 -5.82
N PHE A 70 5.44 -17.99 -5.31
CA PHE A 70 6.65 -18.59 -5.91
C PHE A 70 6.30 -19.64 -6.97
N LYS A 71 7.23 -19.91 -7.89
CA LYS A 71 7.08 -20.96 -8.93
C LYS A 71 6.60 -22.29 -8.36
N GLY A 72 7.23 -22.75 -7.28
CA GLY A 72 6.88 -24.03 -6.65
C GLY A 72 5.44 -24.07 -6.13
N GLU A 73 4.97 -22.98 -5.54
CA GLU A 73 3.60 -22.83 -5.03
C GLU A 73 2.61 -22.79 -6.19
N PHE A 74 2.90 -22.02 -7.25
CA PHE A 74 2.07 -21.98 -8.46
C PHE A 74 1.89 -23.37 -9.08
N PHE A 75 2.99 -24.10 -9.31
CA PHE A 75 2.93 -25.47 -9.82
C PHE A 75 2.25 -26.45 -8.84
N GLY A 76 2.26 -26.15 -7.55
CA GLY A 76 1.55 -26.89 -6.51
C GLY A 76 0.02 -26.80 -6.60
N LEU A 77 -0.51 -25.71 -7.17
CA LEU A 77 -1.94 -25.53 -7.40
C LEU A 77 -2.47 -26.33 -8.60
N LEU A 78 -1.57 -26.68 -9.52
CA LEU A 78 -1.86 -27.39 -10.77
C LEU A 78 -1.87 -28.92 -10.58
N THR A 79 -2.61 -29.62 -11.43
CA THR A 79 -2.55 -31.07 -11.58
C THR A 79 -1.27 -31.51 -12.31
N ALA A 80 -0.91 -32.79 -12.19
CA ALA A 80 0.28 -33.32 -12.88
C ALA A 80 0.20 -33.21 -14.41
N ALA A 81 -0.99 -33.29 -15.00
CA ALA A 81 -1.19 -33.15 -16.43
C ALA A 81 -0.97 -31.71 -16.90
N GLU A 82 -1.55 -30.74 -16.19
CA GLU A 82 -1.39 -29.30 -16.47
C GLU A 82 0.07 -28.86 -16.33
N ARG A 83 0.77 -29.35 -15.29
CA ARG A 83 2.22 -29.11 -15.15
C ARG A 83 3.01 -29.61 -16.35
N LYS A 84 2.65 -30.77 -16.91
CA LYS A 84 3.31 -31.32 -18.10
C LYS A 84 2.94 -30.52 -19.35
N ALA A 85 1.69 -30.08 -19.48
CA ALA A 85 1.23 -29.26 -20.58
C ALA A 85 1.98 -27.93 -20.67
N LEU A 86 2.06 -27.17 -19.56
CA LEU A 86 2.82 -25.91 -19.52
C LEU A 86 4.30 -26.13 -19.82
N LYS A 87 4.94 -27.13 -19.20
CA LYS A 87 6.36 -27.44 -19.47
C LYS A 87 6.62 -27.84 -20.93
N GLY A 88 5.69 -28.56 -21.54
CA GLY A 88 5.77 -28.94 -22.95
C GLY A 88 5.58 -27.74 -23.89
N ALA A 89 4.79 -26.75 -23.47
CA ALA A 89 4.50 -25.56 -24.27
C ALA A 89 5.64 -24.53 -24.28
N VAL A 90 6.57 -24.56 -23.30
CA VAL A 90 7.70 -23.62 -23.20
C VAL A 90 8.48 -23.47 -24.51
N ALA A 91 8.72 -24.56 -25.23
CA ALA A 91 9.51 -24.51 -26.47
C ALA A 91 8.74 -23.98 -27.69
N THR A 92 7.45 -23.70 -27.56
CA THR A 92 6.54 -23.45 -28.68
C THR A 92 5.57 -22.29 -28.47
N ASP A 93 5.51 -21.75 -27.25
CA ASP A 93 4.56 -20.71 -26.85
C ASP A 93 5.30 -19.66 -26.01
N ASP A 94 5.65 -18.55 -26.65
CA ASP A 94 6.45 -17.47 -26.08
C ASP A 94 5.81 -16.89 -24.81
N THR A 95 4.47 -16.86 -24.72
CA THR A 95 3.76 -16.40 -23.51
C THR A 95 3.98 -17.36 -22.34
N VAL A 96 3.96 -18.67 -22.58
CA VAL A 96 4.28 -19.66 -21.55
C VAL A 96 5.75 -19.59 -21.15
N GLU A 97 6.65 -19.40 -22.12
CA GLU A 97 8.09 -19.24 -21.84
C GLU A 97 8.35 -18.02 -20.95
N ASP A 98 7.87 -16.84 -21.35
CA ASP A 98 8.06 -15.59 -20.63
C ASP A 98 7.48 -15.65 -19.20
N PHE A 99 6.23 -16.12 -19.06
CA PHE A 99 5.60 -16.29 -17.74
C PHE A 99 6.37 -17.25 -16.82
N LEU A 100 6.97 -18.31 -17.38
CA LEU A 100 7.74 -19.25 -16.57
C LEU A 100 9.17 -18.76 -16.30
N ASP A 101 9.73 -17.92 -17.16
CA ASP A 101 11.02 -17.26 -16.98
C ASP A 101 10.94 -16.15 -15.93
N MET A 102 9.84 -15.39 -15.86
CA MET A 102 9.72 -14.31 -14.87
C MET A 102 9.95 -14.81 -13.44
N PHE A 103 9.52 -16.04 -13.12
CA PHE A 103 9.73 -16.65 -11.81
C PHE A 103 11.21 -16.90 -11.45
N ASN A 104 12.13 -16.87 -12.41
CA ASN A 104 13.57 -16.97 -12.17
C ASN A 104 14.11 -15.70 -11.49
N TYR A 105 13.40 -14.57 -11.59
CA TYR A 105 13.78 -13.29 -10.97
C TYR A 105 13.13 -13.07 -9.59
N GLY A 106 12.22 -13.95 -9.15
CA GLY A 106 11.56 -13.85 -7.85
C GLY A 106 10.10 -14.31 -7.87
N PRO A 107 9.38 -14.14 -6.76
CA PRO A 107 7.95 -14.39 -6.72
C PRO A 107 7.17 -13.22 -7.33
N HIS A 108 5.99 -13.51 -7.88
CA HIS A 108 5.18 -12.54 -8.63
C HIS A 108 3.78 -12.41 -8.06
N ASN A 109 3.20 -11.22 -8.18
CA ASN A 109 1.89 -10.95 -7.63
C ASN A 109 0.78 -11.38 -8.59
N LEU A 110 -0.06 -12.34 -8.17
CA LEU A 110 -1.22 -12.80 -8.94
C LEU A 110 -2.31 -11.72 -9.09
N ALA A 111 -2.18 -10.60 -8.36
CA ALA A 111 -3.05 -9.45 -8.54
C ALA A 111 -2.75 -8.68 -9.85
N ASP A 112 -1.51 -8.74 -10.35
CA ASP A 112 -1.01 -7.93 -11.46
C ASP A 112 -1.75 -8.26 -12.76
N THR A 113 -2.00 -7.23 -13.56
CA THR A 113 -2.83 -7.33 -14.77
C THR A 113 -2.23 -8.27 -15.80
N ASP A 114 -0.92 -8.21 -16.02
CA ASP A 114 -0.23 -9.05 -17.01
C ASP A 114 -0.20 -10.52 -16.56
N VAL A 115 0.11 -10.77 -15.28
CA VAL A 115 0.09 -12.11 -14.68
C VAL A 115 -1.31 -12.74 -14.79
N LYS A 116 -2.37 -11.95 -14.58
CA LYS A 116 -3.75 -12.41 -14.79
C LYS A 116 -4.03 -12.76 -16.26
N ALA A 117 -3.60 -11.90 -17.18
CA ALA A 117 -3.81 -12.11 -18.60
C ALA A 117 -3.15 -13.42 -19.07
N ASP A 118 -1.95 -13.73 -18.58
CA ASP A 118 -1.26 -14.98 -18.90
C ASP A 118 -1.98 -16.20 -18.32
N ILE A 119 -2.49 -16.11 -17.09
CA ILE A 119 -3.29 -17.18 -16.48
C ILE A 119 -4.59 -17.42 -17.29
N ASP A 120 -5.26 -16.36 -17.71
CA ASP A 120 -6.46 -16.44 -18.56
C ASP A 120 -6.13 -17.01 -19.95
N TYR A 121 -4.95 -16.69 -20.49
CA TYR A 121 -4.41 -17.27 -21.71
C TYR A 121 -4.19 -18.77 -21.57
N PHE A 122 -3.62 -19.25 -20.45
CA PHE A 122 -3.42 -20.68 -20.20
C PHE A 122 -4.73 -21.45 -20.13
N VAL A 123 -5.79 -20.84 -19.60
CA VAL A 123 -7.15 -21.43 -19.62
C VAL A 123 -7.68 -21.49 -21.06
N THR A 124 -7.55 -20.39 -21.81
CA THR A 124 -7.99 -20.30 -23.21
C THR A 124 -7.30 -21.34 -24.10
N LYS A 125 -5.99 -21.57 -23.87
CA LYS A 125 -5.20 -22.60 -24.56
C LYS A 125 -5.37 -24.00 -23.98
N SER A 126 -6.19 -24.17 -22.94
CA SER A 126 -6.42 -25.44 -22.25
C SER A 126 -5.14 -26.05 -21.66
N PHE A 127 -4.11 -25.25 -21.36
CA PHE A 127 -2.94 -25.69 -20.62
C PHE A 127 -3.27 -25.92 -19.14
N ILE A 128 -4.21 -25.13 -18.61
CA ILE A 128 -4.80 -25.32 -17.28
C ILE A 128 -6.33 -25.29 -17.38
N GLY A 129 -7.00 -25.96 -16.45
CA GLY A 129 -8.46 -25.96 -16.31
C GLY A 129 -8.99 -24.86 -15.40
N SER A 130 -10.29 -24.59 -15.50
CA SER A 130 -11.00 -23.60 -14.67
C SER A 130 -10.90 -23.88 -13.18
N THR A 131 -10.84 -25.15 -12.76
CA THR A 131 -10.64 -25.53 -11.35
C THR A 131 -9.28 -25.07 -10.83
N SER A 132 -8.21 -25.26 -11.60
CA SER A 132 -6.86 -24.83 -11.22
C SER A 132 -6.74 -23.31 -11.24
N LYS A 133 -7.36 -22.65 -12.23
CA LYS A 133 -7.52 -21.19 -12.25
C LYS A 133 -8.21 -20.67 -10.98
N GLY A 134 -9.31 -21.30 -10.56
CA GLY A 134 -10.01 -20.92 -9.33
C GLY A 134 -9.12 -21.00 -8.08
N LYS A 135 -8.27 -22.03 -7.97
CA LYS A 135 -7.28 -22.13 -6.88
C LYS A 135 -6.29 -20.97 -6.92
N ILE A 136 -5.77 -20.63 -8.10
CA ILE A 136 -4.83 -19.52 -8.30
C ILE A 136 -5.49 -18.18 -7.94
N ASP A 137 -6.72 -17.93 -8.40
CA ASP A 137 -7.45 -16.69 -8.13
C ASP A 137 -7.74 -16.51 -6.62
N SER A 138 -8.00 -17.61 -5.92
CA SER A 138 -8.19 -17.67 -4.47
C SER A 138 -6.91 -17.72 -3.64
N TRP A 139 -5.73 -17.79 -4.29
CA TRP A 139 -4.48 -17.97 -3.57
C TRP A 139 -4.17 -16.76 -2.69
N SER A 140 -3.82 -17.06 -1.45
CA SER A 140 -3.33 -16.12 -0.45
C SER A 140 -2.37 -16.88 0.47
N LYS A 141 -1.34 -16.19 0.95
CA LYS A 141 -0.39 -16.74 1.93
C LYS A 141 -0.89 -16.58 3.36
#